data_AF-A0A0V0XIS6-F1
#
_entry.id   AF-A0A0V0XIS6-F1
#
_cell.length_a   1.000
_cell.length_b   1.000
_cell.length_c   1.000
_cell.angle_alpha   90.00
_cell.angle_beta   90.00
_cell.angle_gamma   90.00
#
_symmetry.space_group_name_H-M   'P 1'
#
loop_
_entity.id
_entity.type
_entity.pdbx_description
1 polymer ?
#
loop_
_entity_poly.entity_id
_entity_poly.type
_entity_poly.pdbx_seq_one_letter_code
_entity_poly.pdbx_strand_id
1 'polypeptide(L)'
;LKTMLSKLSCNLPRSSKRLFKKVNIYWCTVLCFAFYCIVINLPVKRLFFQTDHNFDLPQVHIVKKNFNQPESKRLPKTGLLCTIPRLELDNPEMKHFFKSVEPFKCAKESNWIIVKDANYFIINENSTRTHGKITCNYTPFWRMSDKKISFGKQVDNFANGSRLLSDFFLIKCFAEDNTSYENIHAALVPTTEALNRKDKLHDNATGLNVYILGFDSISRMTFMRKLKNMYDYLTNNLKAVVLEQYNIVGDGTPQALIPMLTGKTEQELPNTRKRYPNASYVNIYPFIWNEYKNAGYVTLYGEDAAYIGTFTYRMKGFDQQPTDHYMRTFYQAAESRLNKNPKFCCGSEPHHRVHFKYVEDFFTAYPVSKKKFAFQFHSAYSHDDINLIEVADLDMVKHLKFLQDGGFLNNTLLIVMSDHGNRFHKIRETQQGKLEERMPFVSIIPPPWFSKKYPEAMNNLQKNAHRLTTPFDIHETLLSVLHFQNPKMGNVEKRSISLFDEVPEERACQQAGIEPH
;
A
#
# COMPACT_ATOMS: atom_id res chain seq x y z
N LEU A 1 -37.06 -18.04 19.76
CA LEU A 1 -38.14 -17.15 20.25
C LEU A 1 -38.94 -16.45 19.14
N LYS A 2 -38.32 -15.75 18.17
CA LYS A 2 -39.03 -15.03 17.09
C LYS A 2 -39.92 -15.92 16.19
N THR A 3 -39.54 -17.18 15.97
CA THR A 3 -40.30 -18.15 15.14
C THR A 3 -41.44 -18.86 15.88
N MET A 4 -41.46 -18.83 17.21
CA MET A 4 -42.58 -19.39 18.01
C MET A 4 -43.70 -18.37 18.23
N LEU A 5 -43.38 -17.07 18.23
CA LEU A 5 -44.35 -15.99 18.47
C LEU A 5 -45.19 -15.62 17.24
N SER A 6 -44.76 -15.99 16.02
CA SER A 6 -45.53 -15.68 14.80
C SER A 6 -46.79 -16.54 14.68
N LYS A 7 -46.78 -17.77 15.21
CA LYS A 7 -47.91 -18.73 15.10
C LYS A 7 -49.07 -18.46 16.07
N LEU A 8 -48.89 -17.65 17.11
CA LEU A 8 -49.95 -17.34 18.09
C LEU A 8 -50.75 -16.06 17.78
N SER A 9 -50.38 -15.29 16.74
CA SER A 9 -50.97 -13.96 16.49
C SER A 9 -52.11 -13.90 15.46
N CYS A 10 -52.50 -15.05 14.88
CA CYS A 10 -53.44 -15.07 13.75
C CYS A 10 -54.93 -14.92 14.12
N ASN A 11 -55.38 -15.21 15.36
CA ASN A 11 -56.82 -15.25 15.66
C ASN A 11 -57.27 -14.34 16.82
N LEU A 12 -56.79 -13.10 16.90
CA LEU A 12 -57.29 -12.14 17.92
C LEU A 12 -57.74 -10.79 17.31
N PRO A 13 -58.88 -10.23 17.78
CA PRO A 13 -59.41 -8.94 17.30
C PRO A 13 -58.45 -7.76 17.49
N ARG A 14 -58.60 -6.74 16.63
CA ARG A 14 -57.70 -5.56 16.57
C ARG A 14 -57.56 -4.78 17.88
N SER A 15 -58.55 -4.82 18.77
CA SER A 15 -58.52 -4.14 20.07
C SER A 15 -57.57 -4.80 21.08
N SER A 16 -57.40 -6.12 21.03
CA SER A 16 -56.55 -6.90 21.94
C SER A 16 -55.05 -6.81 21.60
N LYS A 17 -54.71 -6.51 20.33
CA LYS A 17 -53.32 -6.40 19.84
C LYS A 17 -52.58 -5.15 20.36
N ARG A 18 -53.30 -4.08 20.70
CA ARG A 18 -52.72 -2.86 21.29
C ARG A 18 -52.37 -3.02 22.78
N LEU A 19 -53.16 -3.79 23.54
CA LEU A 19 -52.90 -4.06 24.95
C LEU A 19 -51.68 -4.98 25.13
N PHE A 20 -51.56 -6.02 24.30
CA PHE A 20 -50.41 -6.95 24.32
C PHE A 20 -49.07 -6.28 23.94
N LYS A 21 -49.09 -5.29 23.04
CA LYS A 21 -47.89 -4.49 22.71
C LYS A 21 -47.48 -3.55 23.84
N LYS A 22 -48.43 -2.93 24.54
CA LYS A 22 -48.13 -2.03 25.67
C LYS A 22 -47.58 -2.78 26.89
N VAL A 23 -48.12 -3.97 27.19
CA VAL A 23 -47.65 -4.80 28.31
C VAL A 23 -46.24 -5.36 28.05
N ASN A 24 -45.92 -5.79 26.82
CA ASN A 24 -44.58 -6.28 26.48
C ASN A 24 -43.49 -5.20 26.50
N ILE A 25 -43.81 -3.97 26.10
CA ILE A 25 -42.84 -2.85 26.14
C ILE A 25 -42.53 -2.46 27.60
N TYR A 26 -43.52 -2.52 28.50
CA TYR A 26 -43.33 -2.23 29.92
C TYR A 26 -42.47 -3.30 30.61
N TRP A 27 -42.69 -4.59 30.32
CA TRP A 27 -41.85 -5.66 30.89
C TRP A 27 -40.42 -5.69 30.33
N CYS A 28 -40.22 -5.37 29.04
CA CYS A 28 -38.86 -5.26 28.47
C CYS A 28 -38.08 -4.07 29.04
N THR A 29 -38.74 -2.95 29.34
CA THR A 29 -38.08 -1.77 29.94
C THR A 29 -37.74 -2.00 31.41
N VAL A 30 -38.61 -2.66 32.18
CA VAL A 30 -38.32 -3.06 33.57
C VAL A 30 -37.16 -4.07 33.65
N LEU A 31 -37.11 -5.05 32.75
CA LEU A 31 -36.02 -6.03 32.70
C LEU A 31 -34.68 -5.42 32.27
N CYS A 32 -34.67 -4.46 31.33
CA CYS A 32 -33.45 -3.75 30.95
C CYS A 32 -32.93 -2.84 32.08
N PHE A 33 -33.83 -2.20 32.84
CA PHE A 33 -33.45 -1.36 33.98
C PHE A 33 -32.93 -2.19 35.14
N ALA A 34 -33.54 -3.35 35.42
CA ALA A 34 -33.05 -4.30 36.42
C ALA A 34 -31.66 -4.86 36.05
N PHE A 35 -31.42 -5.17 34.77
CA PHE A 35 -30.11 -5.63 34.29
C PHE A 35 -29.04 -4.52 34.38
N TYR A 36 -29.41 -3.28 34.06
CA TYR A 36 -28.52 -2.12 34.19
C TYR A 36 -28.14 -1.82 35.65
N CYS A 37 -29.10 -1.93 36.59
CA CYS A 37 -28.84 -1.75 38.02
C CYS A 37 -27.97 -2.86 38.62
N ILE A 38 -28.04 -4.10 38.11
CA ILE A 38 -27.22 -5.23 38.58
C ILE A 38 -25.79 -5.14 38.02
N VAL A 39 -25.60 -4.67 36.78
CA VAL A 39 -24.27 -4.57 36.17
C VAL A 39 -23.46 -3.38 36.72
N ILE A 40 -24.11 -2.31 37.19
CA ILE A 40 -23.42 -1.12 37.73
C ILE A 40 -23.11 -1.21 39.23
N ASN A 41 -23.83 -2.06 39.99
CA ASN A 41 -23.62 -2.20 41.45
C ASN A 41 -22.81 -3.44 41.86
N LEU A 42 -22.18 -4.15 40.92
CA LEU A 42 -21.19 -5.18 41.28
C LEU A 42 -19.88 -4.51 41.71
N PRO A 43 -19.38 -4.73 42.94
CA PRO A 43 -18.11 -4.18 43.37
C PRO A 43 -16.99 -4.92 42.64
N VAL A 44 -16.40 -4.28 41.64
CA VAL A 44 -15.16 -4.77 41.01
C VAL A 44 -14.04 -4.64 42.04
N LYS A 45 -13.79 -5.71 42.80
CA LYS A 45 -12.50 -5.89 43.49
C LYS A 45 -11.42 -5.93 42.41
N ARG A 46 -10.60 -4.88 42.37
CA ARG A 46 -9.29 -4.87 41.70
C ARG A 46 -8.45 -6.01 42.27
N LEU A 47 -8.37 -7.12 41.56
CA LEU A 47 -7.28 -8.08 41.71
C LEU A 47 -6.07 -7.51 40.96
N PHE A 48 -5.26 -6.73 41.67
CA PHE A 48 -3.85 -6.57 41.31
C PHE A 48 -3.17 -7.92 41.54
N PHE A 49 -2.84 -8.64 40.47
CA PHE A 49 -1.80 -9.65 40.55
C PHE A 49 -0.46 -8.94 40.46
N GLN A 50 0.12 -8.68 41.64
CA GLN A 50 1.54 -8.46 41.81
C GLN A 50 2.21 -9.82 41.65
N THR A 51 2.81 -10.07 40.50
CA THR A 51 3.70 -11.24 40.32
C THR A 51 5.10 -10.82 40.71
N ASP A 52 5.42 -10.98 42.00
CA ASP A 52 6.79 -11.15 42.45
C ASP A 52 7.25 -12.55 42.02
N HIS A 53 8.05 -12.62 40.97
CA HIS A 53 8.82 -13.82 40.65
C HIS A 53 10.29 -13.45 40.50
N ASN A 54 11.04 -13.58 41.59
CA ASN A 54 12.46 -13.90 41.54
C ASN A 54 12.59 -15.28 40.88
N PHE A 55 13.00 -15.31 39.62
CA PHE A 55 13.52 -16.52 38.98
C PHE A 55 15.04 -16.47 39.11
N ASP A 56 15.60 -17.32 39.97
CA ASP A 56 17.02 -17.66 39.92
C ASP A 56 17.27 -18.41 38.60
N LEU A 57 18.04 -17.79 37.71
CA LEU A 57 18.54 -18.45 36.50
C LEU A 57 19.56 -19.52 36.90
N PRO A 58 19.49 -20.76 36.37
CA PRO A 58 20.57 -21.72 36.56
C PRO A 58 21.85 -21.20 35.91
N GLN A 59 22.96 -21.24 36.65
CA GLN A 59 24.27 -20.91 36.11
C GLN A 59 24.60 -21.84 34.93
N VAL A 60 24.67 -21.27 33.74
CA VAL A 60 25.14 -21.97 32.55
C VAL A 60 26.67 -22.04 32.62
N HIS A 61 27.21 -23.24 32.83
CA HIS A 61 28.65 -23.49 32.64
C HIS A 61 28.99 -23.36 31.16
N ILE A 62 29.65 -22.26 30.79
CA ILE A 62 30.19 -22.05 29.45
C ILE A 62 31.43 -22.94 29.30
N VAL A 63 31.31 -24.00 28.51
CA VAL A 63 32.47 -24.76 28.02
C VAL A 63 33.18 -23.91 26.97
N LYS A 64 34.35 -23.34 27.34
CA LYS A 64 35.22 -22.64 26.39
C LYS A 64 35.78 -23.64 25.37
N LYS A 65 35.27 -23.61 24.14
CA LYS A 65 35.92 -24.22 22.99
C LYS A 65 36.69 -23.12 22.26
N ASN A 66 38.03 -23.20 22.32
CA ASN A 66 38.91 -22.25 21.66
C ASN A 66 38.75 -22.36 20.13
N PHE A 67 38.18 -21.33 19.51
CA PHE A 67 38.32 -21.06 18.09
C PHE A 67 39.18 -19.81 17.92
N ASN A 68 40.25 -19.92 17.14
CA ASN A 68 41.20 -18.85 16.83
C ASN A 68 40.45 -17.63 16.27
N GLN A 69 40.66 -16.47 16.90
CA GLN A 69 40.13 -15.17 16.46
C GLN A 69 40.90 -14.65 15.23
N PRO A 70 40.22 -14.16 14.19
CA PRO A 70 40.76 -13.13 13.32
C PRO A 70 40.63 -11.75 13.98
N GLU A 71 41.52 -10.84 13.59
CA GLU A 71 41.78 -9.52 14.18
C GLU A 71 40.52 -8.69 14.55
N SER A 72 40.59 -8.12 15.75
CA SER A 72 39.61 -7.21 16.35
C SER A 72 39.35 -5.97 15.47
N LYS A 73 38.24 -5.96 14.72
CA LYS A 73 37.61 -4.73 14.25
C LYS A 73 37.16 -3.91 15.47
N ARG A 74 37.64 -2.65 15.58
CA ARG A 74 37.29 -1.72 16.66
C ARG A 74 35.77 -1.57 16.76
N LEU A 75 35.22 -1.84 17.94
CA LEU A 75 33.81 -1.57 18.27
C LEU A 75 33.53 -0.05 18.18
N PRO A 76 32.36 0.38 17.68
CA PRO A 76 31.98 1.78 17.67
C PRO A 76 31.86 2.33 19.08
N LYS A 77 32.28 3.59 19.26
CA LYS A 77 32.41 4.24 20.57
C LYS A 77 31.08 4.52 21.29
N THR A 78 29.93 4.34 20.64
CA THR A 78 28.59 4.48 21.25
C THR A 78 27.54 3.70 20.43
N GLY A 79 26.90 2.69 21.03
CA GLY A 79 25.73 1.98 20.48
C GLY A 79 25.97 0.51 20.10
N LEU A 80 24.95 -0.34 20.25
CA LEU A 80 24.95 -1.70 19.69
C LEU A 80 24.95 -1.60 18.16
N LEU A 81 25.91 -2.26 17.50
CA LEU A 81 25.85 -2.52 16.07
C LEU A 81 24.57 -3.28 15.74
N CYS A 82 23.85 -2.84 14.71
CA CYS A 82 22.62 -3.48 14.24
C CYS A 82 22.97 -4.74 13.46
N THR A 83 23.23 -5.85 14.16
CA THR A 83 23.52 -7.12 13.50
C THR A 83 22.23 -7.71 12.96
N ILE A 84 22.00 -7.55 11.66
CA ILE A 84 20.85 -8.14 10.98
C ILE A 84 21.11 -9.64 10.77
N PRO A 85 20.27 -10.54 11.31
CA PRO A 85 20.48 -11.97 11.17
C PRO A 85 20.22 -12.43 9.74
N ARG A 86 21.02 -13.39 9.27
CA ARG A 86 20.74 -14.09 8.02
C ARG A 86 19.60 -15.08 8.26
N LEU A 87 18.49 -14.89 7.56
CA LEU A 87 17.34 -15.80 7.63
C LEU A 87 17.40 -16.87 6.54
N GLU A 88 16.86 -18.04 6.84
CA GLU A 88 16.73 -19.15 5.90
C GLU A 88 15.41 -19.06 5.15
N LEU A 89 15.46 -19.15 3.82
CA LEU A 89 14.26 -19.11 2.98
C LEU A 89 13.36 -20.33 3.25
N ASP A 90 13.96 -21.53 3.36
CA ASP A 90 13.25 -22.80 3.54
C ASP A 90 13.25 -23.31 4.99
N ASN A 91 13.21 -22.40 5.97
CA ASN A 91 13.12 -22.78 7.38
C ASN A 91 11.94 -23.75 7.61
N PRO A 92 12.17 -24.96 8.17
CA PRO A 92 11.12 -25.95 8.41
C PRO A 92 9.97 -25.44 9.30
N GLU A 93 10.27 -24.58 10.28
CA GLU A 93 9.28 -23.95 11.16
C GLU A 93 8.35 -23.01 10.37
N MET A 94 8.83 -22.45 9.26
CA MET A 94 8.08 -21.48 8.47
C MET A 94 7.24 -22.14 7.37
N LYS A 95 7.67 -23.31 6.88
CA LYS A 95 7.12 -23.98 5.70
C LYS A 95 5.61 -24.20 5.76
N HIS A 96 5.06 -24.52 6.93
CA HIS A 96 3.64 -24.84 7.10
C HIS A 96 2.70 -23.63 7.02
N PHE A 97 3.22 -22.40 7.06
CA PHE A 97 2.42 -21.19 6.85
C PHE A 97 2.20 -20.85 5.37
N PHE A 98 3.05 -21.40 4.49
CA PHE A 98 3.05 -21.08 3.07
C PHE A 98 2.38 -22.18 2.25
N LYS A 99 1.39 -21.79 1.46
CA LYS A 99 0.64 -22.66 0.54
C LYS A 99 0.36 -21.92 -0.75
N SER A 100 0.13 -22.67 -1.82
CA SER A 100 -0.31 -22.07 -3.08
C SER A 100 -1.76 -21.58 -2.99
N VAL A 101 -2.06 -20.50 -3.70
CA VAL A 101 -3.41 -19.94 -3.82
C VAL A 101 -3.86 -19.92 -5.27
N GLU A 102 -5.15 -20.20 -5.47
CA GLU A 102 -5.76 -20.10 -6.79
C GLU A 102 -6.00 -18.63 -7.16
N PRO A 103 -5.89 -18.26 -8.45
CA PRO A 103 -6.25 -16.93 -8.92
C PRO A 103 -7.68 -16.52 -8.55
N PHE A 104 -7.93 -15.20 -8.45
CA PHE A 104 -9.27 -14.68 -8.21
C PHE A 104 -10.25 -15.11 -9.31
N LYS A 105 -11.41 -15.63 -8.91
CA LYS A 105 -12.50 -16.01 -9.81
C LYS A 105 -13.37 -14.80 -10.16
N CYS A 106 -12.87 -13.95 -11.04
CA CYS A 106 -13.64 -12.83 -11.60
C CYS A 106 -14.68 -13.30 -12.63
N ALA A 107 -15.50 -12.37 -13.14
CA ALA A 107 -16.53 -12.70 -14.13
C ALA A 107 -15.90 -13.39 -15.37
N LYS A 108 -16.56 -14.45 -15.87
CA LYS A 108 -16.08 -15.21 -17.03
C LYS A 108 -16.13 -14.38 -18.32
N GLU A 109 -17.21 -13.63 -18.46
CA GLU A 109 -17.39 -12.74 -19.59
C GLU A 109 -16.47 -11.52 -19.45
N SER A 110 -15.84 -11.10 -20.54
CA SER A 110 -14.98 -9.91 -20.54
C SER A 110 -15.78 -8.65 -20.23
N ASN A 111 -15.13 -7.70 -19.57
CA ASN A 111 -15.69 -6.35 -19.43
C ASN A 111 -16.09 -5.78 -20.81
N TRP A 112 -17.31 -5.23 -20.88
CA TRP A 112 -17.86 -4.64 -22.12
C TRP A 112 -17.13 -3.38 -22.53
N ILE A 113 -16.47 -2.71 -21.59
CA ILE A 113 -15.73 -1.48 -21.82
C ILE A 113 -14.24 -1.69 -21.57
N ILE A 114 -13.44 -1.15 -22.48
CA ILE A 114 -11.99 -1.09 -22.41
C ILE A 114 -11.57 0.39 -22.44
N VAL A 115 -10.55 0.74 -21.67
CA VAL A 115 -9.88 2.05 -21.75
C VAL A 115 -8.64 1.89 -22.62
N LYS A 116 -8.62 2.59 -23.76
CA LYS A 116 -7.52 2.57 -24.73
C LYS A 116 -6.72 3.88 -24.63
N ASP A 117 -5.41 3.80 -24.84
CA ASP A 117 -4.48 4.94 -24.85
C ASP A 117 -4.68 5.86 -23.63
N ALA A 118 -4.82 5.23 -22.45
CA ALA A 118 -5.09 5.81 -21.14
C ALA A 118 -6.45 6.52 -20.93
N ASN A 119 -7.07 7.09 -21.96
CA ASN A 119 -8.27 7.92 -21.77
C ASN A 119 -9.33 7.86 -22.88
N TYR A 120 -9.33 6.85 -23.73
CA TYR A 120 -10.40 6.63 -24.71
C TYR A 120 -11.35 5.53 -24.29
N PHE A 121 -12.64 5.83 -24.34
CA PHE A 121 -13.72 4.89 -24.08
C PHE A 121 -13.94 3.99 -25.29
N ILE A 122 -13.73 2.68 -25.13
CA ILE A 122 -13.94 1.70 -26.18
C ILE A 122 -14.95 0.64 -25.73
N ILE A 123 -15.97 0.40 -26.56
CA ILE A 123 -16.84 -0.76 -26.43
C ILE A 123 -16.08 -1.96 -26.99
N ASN A 124 -15.93 -3.00 -26.16
CA ASN A 124 -15.21 -4.23 -26.49
C ASN A 124 -15.89 -4.94 -27.66
N GLU A 125 -15.14 -5.18 -28.73
CA GLU A 125 -15.65 -5.86 -29.93
C GLU A 125 -16.21 -7.24 -29.60
N ASN A 126 -15.60 -7.97 -28.67
CA ASN A 126 -16.09 -9.29 -28.27
C ASN A 126 -17.50 -9.19 -27.67
N SER A 127 -17.76 -8.18 -26.85
CA SER A 127 -19.10 -7.95 -26.29
C SER A 127 -20.11 -7.57 -27.37
N THR A 128 -19.72 -6.76 -28.36
CA THR A 128 -20.63 -6.45 -29.50
C THR A 128 -20.91 -7.66 -30.39
N ARG A 129 -19.94 -8.57 -30.55
CA ARG A 129 -20.13 -9.82 -31.31
C ARG A 129 -21.08 -10.77 -30.58
N THR A 130 -21.05 -10.80 -29.25
CA THR A 130 -21.90 -11.66 -28.42
C THR A 130 -23.30 -11.10 -28.25
N HIS A 131 -23.44 -9.80 -27.97
CA HIS A 131 -24.71 -9.18 -27.53
C HIS A 131 -25.35 -8.26 -28.57
N GLY A 132 -24.73 -8.08 -29.74
CA GLY A 132 -25.20 -7.17 -30.78
C GLY A 132 -24.84 -5.71 -30.50
N LYS A 133 -25.68 -4.77 -30.95
CA LYS A 133 -25.41 -3.34 -30.77
C LYS A 133 -25.48 -2.96 -29.29
N ILE A 134 -24.40 -2.36 -28.77
CA ILE A 134 -24.30 -1.90 -27.38
C ILE A 134 -24.40 -0.38 -27.31
N THR A 135 -25.22 0.12 -26.39
CA THR A 135 -25.34 1.55 -26.07
C THR A 135 -25.08 1.77 -24.59
N CYS A 136 -24.28 2.78 -24.24
CA CYS A 136 -23.81 2.98 -22.87
C CYS A 136 -24.08 4.38 -22.34
N ASN A 137 -24.43 4.46 -21.06
CA ASN A 137 -24.58 5.69 -20.29
C ASN A 137 -23.41 5.84 -19.33
N TYR A 138 -22.74 6.99 -19.40
CA TYR A 138 -21.52 7.30 -18.67
C TYR A 138 -21.81 8.22 -17.49
N THR A 139 -21.36 7.85 -16.28
CA THR A 139 -21.49 8.69 -15.09
C THR A 139 -20.12 8.88 -14.44
N PRO A 140 -19.47 10.05 -14.57
CA PRO A 140 -18.21 10.31 -13.89
C PRO A 140 -18.43 10.39 -12.38
N PHE A 141 -17.40 10.10 -11.60
CA PHE A 141 -17.40 10.40 -10.17
C PHE A 141 -16.05 10.90 -9.70
N TRP A 142 -16.06 11.70 -8.63
CA TRP A 142 -14.88 12.36 -8.08
C TRP A 142 -14.91 12.44 -6.56
N ARG A 143 -13.77 12.78 -5.99
CA ARG A 143 -13.58 12.96 -4.56
C ARG A 143 -14.27 14.24 -4.06
N MET A 144 -15.03 14.13 -2.98
CA MET A 144 -15.46 15.29 -2.18
C MET A 144 -14.61 15.43 -0.90
N SER A 145 -14.25 14.29 -0.30
CA SER A 145 -13.33 14.17 0.83
C SER A 145 -12.80 12.72 0.87
N ASP A 146 -11.88 12.42 1.77
CA ASP A 146 -11.38 11.04 1.97
C ASP A 146 -12.42 10.05 2.50
N LYS A 147 -13.64 10.53 2.81
CA LYS A 147 -14.77 9.72 3.29
C LYS A 147 -15.98 9.74 2.37
N LYS A 148 -15.96 10.57 1.32
CA LYS A 148 -17.13 10.81 0.47
C LYS A 148 -16.73 11.06 -0.97
N ILE A 149 -17.39 10.35 -1.88
CA ILE A 149 -17.34 10.57 -3.32
C ILE A 149 -18.66 11.19 -3.79
N SER A 150 -18.64 11.84 -4.95
CA SER A 150 -19.85 12.35 -5.63
C SER A 150 -19.91 11.80 -7.05
N PHE A 151 -21.10 11.36 -7.46
CA PHE A 151 -21.40 11.01 -8.84
C PHE A 151 -21.88 12.26 -9.58
N GLY A 152 -21.37 12.48 -10.78
CA GLY A 152 -21.77 13.57 -11.66
C GLY A 152 -23.05 13.27 -12.43
N LYS A 153 -23.38 14.17 -13.36
CA LYS A 153 -24.52 13.98 -14.27
C LYS A 153 -24.23 12.83 -15.24
N GLN A 154 -25.21 11.96 -15.44
CA GLN A 154 -25.15 10.92 -16.45
C GLN A 154 -25.14 11.54 -17.86
N VAL A 155 -24.25 11.06 -18.71
CA VAL A 155 -24.21 11.34 -20.14
C VAL A 155 -24.78 10.12 -20.86
N ASP A 156 -25.96 10.28 -21.43
CA ASP A 156 -26.63 9.21 -22.16
C ASP A 156 -25.96 8.98 -23.52
N ASN A 157 -25.97 7.73 -24.00
CA ASN A 157 -25.42 7.35 -25.31
C ASN A 157 -23.96 7.80 -25.50
N PHE A 158 -23.12 7.60 -24.50
CA PHE A 158 -21.71 7.96 -24.54
C PHE A 158 -21.01 7.24 -25.69
N ALA A 159 -20.51 8.01 -26.67
CA ALA A 159 -20.10 7.47 -27.94
C ALA A 159 -18.80 6.67 -27.85
N ASN A 160 -18.75 5.52 -28.53
CA ASN A 160 -17.54 4.72 -28.69
C ASN A 160 -16.42 5.56 -29.33
N GLY A 161 -15.20 5.48 -28.80
CA GLY A 161 -14.06 6.30 -29.22
C GLY A 161 -14.00 7.70 -28.60
N SER A 162 -14.94 8.07 -27.74
CA SER A 162 -14.91 9.37 -27.04
C SER A 162 -13.79 9.42 -26.00
N ARG A 163 -13.26 10.64 -25.78
CA ARG A 163 -12.36 10.90 -24.64
C ARG A 163 -13.13 10.86 -23.33
N LEU A 164 -12.55 10.24 -22.32
CA LEU A 164 -13.10 10.13 -20.98
C LEU A 164 -13.07 11.49 -20.27
N LEU A 165 -14.10 11.73 -19.46
CA LEU A 165 -14.33 13.03 -18.78
C LEU A 165 -13.72 13.08 -17.37
N SER A 166 -13.40 11.93 -16.79
CA SER A 166 -12.85 11.77 -15.44
C SER A 166 -12.01 10.50 -15.39
N ASP A 167 -11.06 10.45 -14.47
CA ASP A 167 -10.28 9.24 -14.15
C ASP A 167 -11.20 8.08 -13.78
N PHE A 168 -12.32 8.35 -13.12
CA PHE A 168 -13.21 7.31 -12.60
C PHE A 168 -14.64 7.52 -13.04
N PHE A 169 -15.28 6.43 -13.47
CA PHE A 169 -16.63 6.46 -13.99
C PHE A 169 -17.38 5.15 -13.78
N LEU A 170 -18.69 5.28 -13.61
CA LEU A 170 -19.66 4.20 -13.69
C LEU A 170 -20.19 4.15 -15.13
N ILE A 171 -20.21 2.96 -15.72
CA ILE A 171 -20.87 2.72 -16.99
C ILE A 171 -22.08 1.81 -16.79
N LYS A 172 -23.17 2.12 -17.49
CA LYS A 172 -24.33 1.25 -17.65
C LYS A 172 -24.61 1.07 -19.13
N CYS A 173 -24.49 -0.15 -19.63
CA CYS A 173 -24.71 -0.46 -21.04
C CYS A 173 -25.90 -1.40 -21.22
N PHE A 174 -26.55 -1.27 -22.37
CA PHE A 174 -27.69 -2.05 -22.80
C PHE A 174 -27.40 -2.56 -24.20
N ALA A 175 -27.63 -3.86 -24.41
CA ALA A 175 -27.41 -4.50 -25.69
C ALA A 175 -28.75 -4.87 -26.37
N GLU A 176 -28.66 -5.23 -27.65
CA GLU A 176 -29.80 -5.56 -28.51
C GLU A 176 -30.52 -6.85 -28.07
N ASP A 177 -29.77 -7.80 -27.48
CA ASP A 177 -30.30 -9.04 -26.91
C ASP A 177 -30.96 -8.85 -25.52
N ASN A 178 -31.20 -7.60 -25.10
CA ASN A 178 -31.72 -7.19 -23.78
C ASN A 178 -30.80 -7.51 -22.59
N THR A 179 -29.55 -7.89 -22.81
CA THR A 179 -28.57 -7.97 -21.71
C THR A 179 -28.09 -6.58 -21.30
N SER A 180 -27.65 -6.47 -20.05
CA SER A 180 -27.17 -5.22 -19.48
C SER A 180 -25.85 -5.41 -18.74
N TYR A 181 -24.99 -4.41 -18.82
CA TYR A 181 -23.71 -4.35 -18.12
C TYR A 181 -23.65 -3.13 -17.22
N GLU A 182 -23.28 -3.32 -15.96
CA GLU A 182 -22.98 -2.22 -15.04
C GLU A 182 -21.65 -2.49 -14.36
N ASN A 183 -20.68 -1.58 -14.52
CA ASN A 183 -19.41 -1.68 -13.84
C ASN A 183 -18.78 -0.29 -13.63
N ILE A 184 -17.83 -0.21 -12.71
CA ILE A 184 -16.95 0.96 -12.60
C ILE A 184 -15.63 0.70 -13.30
N HIS A 185 -15.02 1.75 -13.81
CA HIS A 185 -13.75 1.70 -14.50
C HIS A 185 -12.84 2.83 -14.02
N ALA A 186 -11.54 2.57 -14.09
CA ALA A 186 -10.49 3.55 -13.94
C ALA A 186 -9.83 3.81 -15.29
N ALA A 187 -9.44 5.05 -15.50
CA ALA A 187 -8.71 5.60 -16.63
C ALA A 187 -7.85 6.75 -16.11
N LEU A 188 -7.02 7.33 -16.95
CA LEU A 188 -6.22 8.48 -16.55
C LEU A 188 -6.40 9.66 -17.50
N VAL A 189 -7.09 10.69 -17.02
CA VAL A 189 -7.41 11.90 -17.78
C VAL A 189 -6.46 13.02 -17.35
N PRO A 190 -5.50 13.44 -18.21
CA PRO A 190 -4.57 14.51 -17.86
C PRO A 190 -5.28 15.81 -17.50
N THR A 191 -4.89 16.45 -16.39
CA THR A 191 -5.44 17.75 -16.01
C THR A 191 -4.73 18.88 -16.75
N THR A 192 -5.46 19.95 -17.07
CA THR A 192 -4.85 21.15 -17.68
C THR A 192 -3.75 21.74 -16.80
N GLU A 193 -3.92 21.72 -15.47
CA GLU A 193 -2.90 22.17 -14.53
C GLU A 193 -1.61 21.35 -14.65
N ALA A 194 -1.71 20.02 -14.63
CA ALA A 194 -0.54 19.14 -14.75
C ALA A 194 0.15 19.27 -16.12
N LEU A 195 -0.63 19.39 -17.20
CA LEU A 195 -0.08 19.61 -18.55
C LEU A 195 0.62 20.97 -18.68
N ASN A 196 0.11 22.01 -18.04
CA ASN A 196 0.69 23.36 -18.14
C ASN A 196 1.74 23.66 -17.07
N ARG A 197 1.93 22.78 -16.09
CA ARG A 197 2.95 22.94 -15.05
C ARG A 197 4.34 23.02 -15.66
N LYS A 198 5.05 24.11 -15.40
CA LYS A 198 6.42 24.33 -15.88
C LYS A 198 7.40 23.45 -15.09
N ASP A 199 8.42 22.99 -15.78
CA ASP A 199 9.58 22.38 -15.15
C ASP A 199 10.32 23.45 -14.33
N LYS A 200 10.61 23.13 -13.07
CA LYS A 200 11.32 24.00 -12.12
C LYS A 200 12.47 23.25 -11.45
N LEU A 201 12.97 22.20 -12.09
CA LEU A 201 14.15 21.50 -11.62
C LEU A 201 15.38 22.41 -11.61
N HIS A 202 16.24 22.16 -10.63
CA HIS A 202 17.57 22.76 -10.59
C HIS A 202 18.48 22.12 -11.62
N ASP A 203 19.52 22.84 -12.05
CA ASP A 203 20.49 22.37 -13.05
C ASP A 203 21.21 21.07 -12.65
N ASN A 204 21.37 20.85 -11.33
CA ASN A 204 21.98 19.65 -10.79
C ASN A 204 20.99 18.50 -10.57
N ALA A 205 19.71 18.64 -10.91
CA ALA A 205 18.75 17.54 -10.78
C ALA A 205 19.08 16.39 -11.73
N THR A 206 18.80 15.15 -11.32
CA THR A 206 18.87 14.02 -12.27
C THR A 206 17.72 14.08 -13.28
N GLY A 207 16.59 14.67 -12.89
CA GLY A 207 15.38 14.78 -13.71
C GLY A 207 14.68 13.45 -14.00
N LEU A 208 14.97 12.40 -13.22
CA LEU A 208 14.32 11.10 -13.34
C LEU A 208 12.84 11.19 -12.96
N ASN A 209 11.99 10.44 -13.65
CA ASN A 209 10.72 10.01 -13.08
C ASN A 209 10.98 9.15 -11.85
N VAL A 210 10.02 9.07 -10.96
CA VAL A 210 10.03 8.16 -9.83
C VAL A 210 8.78 7.32 -9.87
N TYR A 211 8.96 6.01 -9.75
CA TYR A 211 7.86 5.09 -9.53
C TYR A 211 8.17 4.19 -8.33
N ILE A 212 7.34 4.28 -7.30
CA ILE A 212 7.40 3.44 -6.11
C ILE A 212 6.22 2.49 -6.17
N LEU A 213 6.51 1.20 -6.33
CA LEU A 213 5.55 0.10 -6.22
C LEU A 213 5.71 -0.56 -4.85
N GLY A 214 4.73 -0.35 -3.97
CA GLY A 214 4.75 -0.77 -2.58
C GLY A 214 3.71 -1.83 -2.24
N PHE A 215 4.01 -2.67 -1.25
CA PHE A 215 3.12 -3.68 -0.71
C PHE A 215 3.07 -3.61 0.83
N ASP A 216 1.89 -3.87 1.37
CA ASP A 216 1.64 -3.98 2.81
C ASP A 216 1.97 -5.38 3.33
N SER A 217 2.66 -5.48 4.47
CA SER A 217 2.78 -6.72 5.26
C SER A 217 3.54 -7.88 4.60
N ILE A 218 4.51 -7.59 3.73
CA ILE A 218 5.36 -8.59 3.05
C ILE A 218 6.84 -8.47 3.45
N SER A 219 7.38 -9.51 4.12
CA SER A 219 8.80 -9.62 4.43
C SER A 219 9.63 -9.88 3.18
N ARG A 220 10.95 -9.64 3.21
CA ARG A 220 11.85 -10.01 2.11
C ARG A 220 11.76 -11.51 1.78
N MET A 221 11.72 -12.35 2.81
CA MET A 221 11.60 -13.79 2.63
C MET A 221 10.24 -14.19 2.06
N THR A 222 9.14 -13.57 2.52
CA THR A 222 7.80 -13.82 1.96
C THR A 222 7.72 -13.40 0.50
N PHE A 223 8.31 -12.25 0.14
CA PHE A 223 8.43 -11.80 -1.24
C PHE A 223 9.12 -12.87 -2.10
N MET A 224 10.28 -13.37 -1.66
CA MET A 224 11.01 -14.43 -2.36
C MET A 224 10.24 -15.77 -2.43
N ARG A 225 9.42 -16.10 -1.42
CA ARG A 225 8.62 -17.34 -1.41
C ARG A 225 7.39 -17.27 -2.31
N LYS A 226 6.70 -16.13 -2.33
CA LYS A 226 5.34 -15.99 -2.92
C LYS A 226 5.29 -15.19 -4.20
N LEU A 227 6.34 -14.41 -4.50
CA LEU A 227 6.47 -13.59 -5.70
C LEU A 227 7.73 -14.00 -6.47
N LYS A 228 7.83 -15.30 -6.79
CA LYS A 228 9.05 -15.89 -7.37
C LYS A 228 9.35 -15.34 -8.74
N ASN A 229 8.33 -15.21 -9.59
CA ASN A 229 8.49 -14.71 -10.95
C ASN A 229 8.88 -13.23 -10.92
N MET A 230 8.27 -12.45 -10.02
CA MET A 230 8.61 -11.06 -9.83
C MET A 230 10.04 -10.88 -9.29
N TYR A 231 10.45 -11.66 -8.29
CA TYR A 231 11.81 -11.61 -7.75
C TYR A 231 12.87 -11.97 -8.80
N ASP A 232 12.61 -13.02 -9.58
CA ASP A 232 13.46 -13.42 -10.70
C ASP A 232 13.55 -12.30 -11.74
N TYR A 233 12.43 -11.74 -12.17
CA TYR A 233 12.41 -10.67 -13.15
C TYR A 233 13.13 -9.41 -12.67
N LEU A 234 12.94 -9.01 -11.41
CA LEU A 234 13.66 -7.88 -10.81
C LEU A 234 15.18 -8.08 -10.82
N THR A 235 15.65 -9.24 -10.38
CA THR A 235 17.08 -9.50 -10.17
C THR A 235 17.79 -9.85 -11.48
N ASN A 236 17.18 -10.69 -12.32
CA ASN A 236 17.80 -11.23 -13.52
C ASN A 236 17.53 -10.38 -14.77
N ASN A 237 16.37 -9.75 -14.91
CA ASN A 237 16.05 -8.93 -16.09
C ASN A 237 16.31 -7.44 -15.83
N LEU A 238 15.84 -6.90 -14.70
CA LEU A 238 15.99 -5.47 -14.40
C LEU A 238 17.27 -5.12 -13.63
N LYS A 239 18.04 -6.12 -13.20
CA LYS A 239 19.29 -5.96 -12.44
C LYS A 239 19.10 -5.11 -11.18
N ALA A 240 17.99 -5.33 -10.49
CA ALA A 240 17.62 -4.60 -9.29
C ALA A 240 18.65 -4.77 -8.17
N VAL A 241 18.96 -3.68 -7.46
CA VAL A 241 19.79 -3.73 -6.25
C VAL A 241 18.86 -3.97 -5.07
N VAL A 242 18.89 -5.17 -4.50
CA VAL A 242 18.08 -5.57 -3.34
C VAL A 242 18.77 -5.13 -2.06
N LEU A 243 18.08 -4.40 -1.19
CA LEU A 243 18.62 -3.96 0.09
C LEU A 243 18.44 -5.08 1.14
N GLU A 244 19.44 -5.94 1.27
CA GLU A 244 19.42 -7.12 2.15
C GLU A 244 19.51 -6.78 3.64
N GLN A 245 19.89 -5.55 3.97
CA GLN A 245 19.98 -5.05 5.34
C GLN A 245 19.03 -3.87 5.60
N TYR A 246 18.00 -3.73 4.77
CA TYR A 246 16.92 -2.79 5.04
C TYR A 246 16.10 -3.22 6.27
N ASN A 247 15.82 -2.26 7.15
CA ASN A 247 15.07 -2.48 8.37
C ASN A 247 14.00 -1.39 8.58
N ILE A 248 12.89 -1.78 9.22
CA ILE A 248 11.86 -0.83 9.63
C ILE A 248 12.35 0.05 10.79
N VAL A 249 11.75 1.23 10.92
CA VAL A 249 12.03 2.14 12.05
C VAL A 249 10.90 2.17 13.08
N GLY A 250 9.82 1.43 12.82
CA GLY A 250 8.71 1.25 13.74
C GLY A 250 7.64 0.32 13.16
N ASP A 251 6.72 -0.08 14.03
CA ASP A 251 5.70 -1.09 13.73
C ASP A 251 4.55 -0.54 12.89
N GLY A 252 4.31 -1.15 11.73
CA GLY A 252 3.12 -0.91 10.91
C GLY A 252 3.30 0.11 9.78
N THR A 253 2.32 0.14 8.87
CA THR A 253 2.36 0.94 7.65
C THR A 253 2.62 2.44 7.88
N PRO A 254 1.95 3.14 8.83
CA PRO A 254 2.27 4.54 9.08
C PRO A 254 3.72 4.78 9.52
N GLN A 255 4.26 3.90 10.35
CA GLN A 255 5.61 3.98 10.90
C GLN A 255 6.68 3.69 9.83
N ALA A 256 6.34 2.96 8.77
CA ALA A 256 7.21 2.76 7.62
C ALA A 256 7.08 3.88 6.58
N LEU A 257 5.84 4.21 6.18
CA LEU A 257 5.58 5.13 5.07
C LEU A 257 5.75 6.61 5.46
N ILE A 258 5.44 7.04 6.69
CA ILE A 258 5.63 8.45 7.08
C ILE A 258 7.12 8.82 7.02
N PRO A 259 8.06 8.06 7.62
CA PRO A 259 9.49 8.31 7.47
C PRO A 259 9.97 8.34 6.02
N MET A 260 9.53 7.41 5.18
CA MET A 260 9.88 7.38 3.77
C MET A 260 9.37 8.62 3.02
N LEU A 261 8.14 9.04 3.29
CA LEU A 261 7.50 10.08 2.53
C LEU A 261 7.75 11.48 3.10
N THR A 262 8.24 11.63 4.33
CA THR A 262 8.38 12.95 4.99
C THR A 262 9.75 13.18 5.63
N GLY A 263 10.59 12.15 5.72
CA GLY A 263 11.87 12.21 6.44
C GLY A 263 11.71 12.30 7.96
N LYS A 264 10.48 12.17 8.49
CA LYS A 264 10.12 12.35 9.90
C LYS A 264 9.29 11.19 10.43
N THR A 265 9.29 10.98 11.74
CA THR A 265 8.38 10.02 12.42
C THR A 265 6.99 10.62 12.62
N GLU A 266 5.98 9.78 12.95
CA GLU A 266 4.63 10.26 13.32
C GLU A 266 4.70 11.22 14.53
N GLN A 267 5.64 10.98 15.45
CA GLN A 267 5.83 11.73 16.69
C GLN A 267 6.50 13.10 16.47
N GLU A 268 7.33 13.23 15.43
CA GLU A 268 7.98 14.49 15.04
C GLU A 268 7.03 15.44 14.28
N LEU A 269 5.84 14.95 13.89
CA LEU A 269 4.88 15.67 13.07
C LEU A 269 3.65 16.11 13.87
N PRO A 270 2.90 17.12 13.39
CA PRO A 270 1.64 17.52 14.01
C PRO A 270 0.66 16.35 14.14
N ASN A 271 -0.10 16.29 15.24
CA ASN A 271 -1.00 15.16 15.46
C ASN A 271 -2.17 15.16 14.45
N THR A 272 -2.30 14.08 13.67
CA THR A 272 -3.38 13.89 12.68
C THR A 272 -4.32 12.73 13.03
N ARG A 273 -4.13 12.09 14.18
CA ARG A 273 -4.91 10.91 14.59
C ARG A 273 -6.33 11.30 14.95
N LYS A 274 -7.32 10.69 14.28
CA LYS A 274 -8.75 11.05 14.40
C LYS A 274 -9.34 10.86 15.80
N ARG A 275 -8.67 10.10 16.68
CA ARG A 275 -9.07 9.93 18.09
C ARG A 275 -8.90 11.20 18.93
N TYR A 276 -8.11 12.16 18.47
CA TYR A 276 -7.92 13.44 19.15
C TYR A 276 -8.81 14.52 18.53
N PRO A 277 -9.62 15.25 19.31
CA PRO A 277 -10.54 16.28 18.78
C PRO A 277 -9.84 17.35 17.94
N ASN A 278 -8.70 17.85 18.42
CA ASN A 278 -7.94 18.94 17.80
C ASN A 278 -6.89 18.46 16.78
N ALA A 279 -7.00 17.23 16.27
CA ALA A 279 -6.08 16.72 15.26
C ALA A 279 -6.20 17.51 13.94
N SER A 280 -5.09 17.70 13.24
CA SER A 280 -5.06 18.28 11.90
C SER A 280 -5.36 17.24 10.82
N TYR A 281 -5.68 17.69 9.60
CA TYR A 281 -5.66 16.81 8.43
C TYR A 281 -4.23 16.48 8.03
N VAL A 282 -4.05 15.35 7.35
CA VAL A 282 -2.74 14.81 6.98
C VAL A 282 -2.00 15.71 5.99
N ASN A 283 -2.70 16.61 5.29
CA ASN A 283 -2.12 17.63 4.41
C ASN A 283 -1.02 18.49 5.06
N ILE A 284 -0.98 18.59 6.40
CA ILE A 284 0.05 19.36 7.11
C ILE A 284 1.44 18.71 7.05
N TYR A 285 1.54 17.45 6.65
CA TYR A 285 2.83 16.75 6.57
C TYR A 285 3.64 17.20 5.35
N PRO A 286 4.98 17.28 5.47
CA PRO A 286 5.86 17.67 4.39
C PRO A 286 6.14 16.48 3.47
N PHE A 287 5.11 16.02 2.76
CA PHE A 287 5.25 14.87 1.88
C PHE A 287 6.18 15.16 0.69
N ILE A 288 7.01 14.18 0.35
CA ILE A 288 7.99 14.25 -0.72
C ILE A 288 7.35 14.50 -2.08
N TRP A 289 6.13 13.99 -2.32
CA TRP A 289 5.41 14.29 -3.56
C TRP A 289 5.07 15.78 -3.71
N ASN A 290 5.00 16.56 -2.63
CA ASN A 290 4.85 18.01 -2.72
C ASN A 290 6.12 18.66 -3.29
N GLU A 291 7.30 18.19 -2.91
CA GLU A 291 8.58 18.65 -3.48
C GLU A 291 8.66 18.34 -4.98
N TYR A 292 8.27 17.12 -5.37
CA TYR A 292 8.19 16.74 -6.78
C TYR A 292 7.17 17.58 -7.55
N LYS A 293 5.97 17.81 -6.99
CA LYS A 293 4.96 18.69 -7.60
C LYS A 293 5.47 20.11 -7.75
N ASN A 294 6.15 20.65 -6.74
CA ASN A 294 6.77 21.98 -6.76
C ASN A 294 7.86 22.10 -7.83
N ALA A 295 8.63 21.03 -8.04
CA ALA A 295 9.65 20.93 -9.09
C ALA A 295 9.07 20.75 -10.50
N GLY A 296 7.75 20.61 -10.64
CA GLY A 296 7.06 20.56 -11.92
C GLY A 296 6.58 19.18 -12.36
N TYR A 297 6.71 18.16 -11.50
CA TYR A 297 6.27 16.79 -11.81
C TYR A 297 4.75 16.69 -11.77
N VAL A 298 4.22 15.75 -12.54
CA VAL A 298 2.87 15.22 -12.34
C VAL A 298 2.94 14.15 -11.28
N THR A 299 2.01 14.16 -10.34
CA THR A 299 2.03 13.31 -9.15
C THR A 299 0.83 12.37 -9.08
N LEU A 300 1.09 11.11 -8.70
CA LEU A 300 0.08 10.09 -8.48
C LEU A 300 0.30 9.41 -7.14
N TYR A 301 -0.77 9.28 -6.34
CA TYR A 301 -0.83 8.39 -5.19
C TYR A 301 -2.01 7.42 -5.38
N GLY A 302 -1.73 6.13 -5.46
CA GLY A 302 -2.75 5.10 -5.60
C GLY A 302 -2.64 4.06 -4.51
N GLU A 303 -3.62 4.00 -3.62
CA GLU A 303 -3.73 3.01 -2.54
C GLU A 303 -5.05 2.25 -2.68
N ASP A 304 -5.00 0.92 -2.63
CA ASP A 304 -6.20 0.08 -2.55
C ASP A 304 -6.67 -0.08 -1.09
N ALA A 305 -7.63 -0.98 -0.82
CA ALA A 305 -8.15 -1.23 0.54
C ALA A 305 -8.61 0.07 1.26
N ALA A 306 -9.47 0.86 0.62
CA ALA A 306 -9.87 2.18 1.10
C ALA A 306 -10.46 2.17 2.53
N TYR A 307 -11.06 1.05 2.95
CA TYR A 307 -11.55 0.81 4.31
C TYR A 307 -10.47 0.81 5.41
N ILE A 308 -9.21 0.47 5.08
CA ILE A 308 -8.06 0.42 6.00
C ILE A 308 -6.86 1.28 5.54
N GLY A 309 -7.04 2.16 4.55
CA GLY A 309 -5.94 2.94 3.98
C GLY A 309 -5.08 3.72 4.99
N THR A 310 -3.78 3.80 4.71
CA THR A 310 -2.70 4.25 5.62
C THR A 310 -3.04 5.53 6.37
N PHE A 311 -3.46 6.56 5.63
CA PHE A 311 -3.71 7.90 6.16
C PHE A 311 -5.16 8.16 6.56
N THR A 312 -6.03 7.14 6.49
CA THR A 312 -7.48 7.31 6.71
C THR A 312 -8.05 6.37 7.77
N TYR A 313 -7.37 5.25 8.04
CA TYR A 313 -7.77 4.31 9.07
C TYR A 313 -7.59 4.90 10.48
N ARG A 314 -6.39 5.31 10.86
CA ARG A 314 -6.11 5.93 12.18
C ARG A 314 -6.08 7.47 12.15
N MET A 315 -5.81 8.05 11.00
CA MET A 315 -5.65 9.49 10.82
C MET A 315 -6.91 10.14 10.26
N LYS A 316 -6.97 11.48 10.27
CA LYS A 316 -8.10 12.26 9.75
C LYS A 316 -8.30 12.12 8.24
N GLY A 317 -7.31 11.60 7.51
CA GLY A 317 -7.25 11.66 6.07
C GLY A 317 -6.76 13.01 5.58
N PHE A 318 -6.80 13.16 4.27
CA PHE A 318 -6.61 14.39 3.57
C PHE A 318 -7.93 15.17 3.48
N ASP A 319 -7.86 16.49 3.64
CA ASP A 319 -8.94 17.41 3.29
C ASP A 319 -8.83 17.77 1.80
N GLN A 320 -7.67 18.28 1.39
CA GLN A 320 -7.33 18.54 -0.02
C GLN A 320 -6.70 17.31 -0.68
N GLN A 321 -6.95 17.09 -1.97
CA GLN A 321 -6.36 15.95 -2.69
C GLN A 321 -4.82 16.01 -2.64
N PRO A 322 -4.11 14.94 -2.25
CA PRO A 322 -2.67 15.00 -1.98
C PRO A 322 -1.78 15.08 -3.23
N THR A 323 -2.28 14.58 -4.37
CA THR A 323 -1.55 14.45 -5.64
C THR A 323 -2.46 14.82 -6.81
N ASP A 324 -1.92 14.99 -8.02
CA ASP A 324 -2.73 15.29 -9.21
C ASP A 324 -3.72 14.17 -9.54
N HIS A 325 -3.28 12.93 -9.34
CA HIS A 325 -4.09 11.71 -9.48
C HIS A 325 -4.15 10.97 -8.15
N TYR A 326 -5.36 10.63 -7.67
CA TYR A 326 -5.56 10.00 -6.37
C TYR A 326 -6.56 8.83 -6.42
N MET A 327 -6.04 7.60 -6.46
CA MET A 327 -6.83 6.40 -6.78
C MET A 327 -7.77 5.94 -5.66
N ARG A 328 -7.62 6.45 -4.43
CA ARG A 328 -8.54 6.14 -3.33
C ARG A 328 -10.01 6.32 -3.72
N THR A 329 -10.31 7.34 -4.51
CA THR A 329 -11.67 7.64 -5.00
C THR A 329 -12.29 6.44 -5.72
N PHE A 330 -11.51 5.74 -6.55
CA PHE A 330 -11.93 4.52 -7.22
C PHE A 330 -12.27 3.42 -6.22
N TYR A 331 -11.36 3.14 -5.28
CA TYR A 331 -11.54 2.06 -4.31
C TYR A 331 -12.69 2.32 -3.33
N GLN A 332 -12.98 3.58 -2.99
CA GLN A 332 -14.21 3.90 -2.25
C GLN A 332 -15.48 3.49 -3.01
N ALA A 333 -15.52 3.72 -4.33
CA ALA A 333 -16.63 3.29 -5.16
C ALA A 333 -16.65 1.76 -5.32
N ALA A 334 -15.51 1.14 -5.59
CA ALA A 334 -15.36 -0.31 -5.78
C ALA A 334 -15.80 -1.09 -4.54
N GLU A 335 -15.32 -0.69 -3.37
CA GLU A 335 -15.58 -1.37 -2.11
C GLU A 335 -17.03 -1.18 -1.63
N SER A 336 -17.64 -0.02 -1.92
CA SER A 336 -19.07 0.18 -1.67
C SER A 336 -19.97 -0.74 -2.53
N ARG A 337 -19.42 -1.32 -3.60
CA ARG A 337 -20.12 -2.17 -4.58
C ARG A 337 -19.78 -3.66 -4.46
N LEU A 338 -19.13 -4.10 -3.38
CA LEU A 338 -18.75 -5.50 -3.16
C LEU A 338 -19.92 -6.50 -3.22
N ASN A 339 -21.16 -6.05 -3.03
CA ASN A 339 -22.34 -6.91 -3.17
C ASN A 339 -22.71 -7.24 -4.64
N LYS A 340 -22.12 -6.55 -5.62
CA LYS A 340 -22.42 -6.72 -7.05
C LYS A 340 -21.35 -7.51 -7.81
N ASN A 341 -20.13 -7.58 -7.29
CA ASN A 341 -18.99 -8.23 -7.93
C ASN A 341 -18.39 -9.31 -7.02
N PRO A 342 -17.73 -10.35 -7.58
CA PRO A 342 -16.87 -11.22 -6.79
C PRO A 342 -15.85 -10.40 -5.99
N LYS A 343 -15.52 -10.84 -4.77
CA LYS A 343 -14.54 -10.18 -3.91
C LYS A 343 -13.24 -9.97 -4.70
N PHE A 344 -12.70 -8.74 -4.67
CA PHE A 344 -11.49 -8.33 -5.40
C PHE A 344 -11.59 -8.30 -6.94
N CYS A 345 -12.78 -8.18 -7.52
CA CYS A 345 -12.97 -8.07 -8.97
C CYS A 345 -13.80 -6.84 -9.38
N CYS A 346 -13.42 -6.23 -10.49
CA CYS A 346 -14.20 -5.27 -11.25
C CYS A 346 -14.65 -5.93 -12.56
N GLY A 347 -15.78 -6.62 -12.51
CA GLY A 347 -16.26 -7.48 -13.59
C GLY A 347 -15.29 -8.64 -13.84
N SER A 348 -14.70 -8.69 -15.03
CA SER A 348 -13.76 -9.75 -15.44
C SER A 348 -12.32 -9.54 -14.98
N GLU A 349 -12.03 -8.40 -14.35
CA GLU A 349 -10.67 -7.97 -14.04
C GLU A 349 -10.43 -7.96 -12.53
N PRO A 350 -9.34 -8.55 -12.02
CA PRO A 350 -9.00 -8.48 -10.61
C PRO A 350 -8.52 -7.08 -10.22
N HIS A 351 -8.80 -6.66 -8.98
CA HIS A 351 -8.49 -5.32 -8.47
C HIS A 351 -7.02 -4.95 -8.60
N HIS A 352 -6.10 -5.89 -8.39
CA HIS A 352 -4.66 -5.62 -8.51
C HIS A 352 -4.27 -5.24 -9.93
N ARG A 353 -4.89 -5.86 -10.95
CA ARG A 353 -4.64 -5.52 -12.36
C ARG A 353 -5.23 -4.15 -12.72
N VAL A 354 -6.41 -3.81 -12.20
CA VAL A 354 -6.99 -2.45 -12.36
C VAL A 354 -6.04 -1.41 -11.77
N HIS A 355 -5.46 -1.71 -10.60
CA HIS A 355 -4.49 -0.84 -9.95
C HIS A 355 -3.24 -0.65 -10.79
N PHE A 356 -2.58 -1.74 -11.22
CA PHE A 356 -1.38 -1.70 -12.07
C PHE A 356 -1.64 -0.89 -13.34
N LYS A 357 -2.77 -1.16 -14.00
CA LYS A 357 -3.19 -0.47 -15.22
C LYS A 357 -3.34 1.04 -15.02
N TYR A 358 -3.79 1.51 -13.86
CA TYR A 358 -3.91 2.95 -13.62
C TYR A 358 -2.54 3.67 -13.66
N VAL A 359 -1.45 3.00 -13.22
CA VAL A 359 -0.09 3.52 -13.37
C VAL A 359 0.41 3.38 -14.80
N GLU A 360 0.08 2.29 -15.51
CA GLU A 360 0.40 2.15 -16.95
C GLU A 360 -0.23 3.29 -17.76
N ASP A 361 -1.50 3.59 -17.48
CA ASP A 361 -2.24 4.70 -18.08
C ASP A 361 -1.62 6.05 -17.65
N PHE A 362 -1.12 6.20 -16.42
CA PHE A 362 -0.37 7.38 -15.95
C PHE A 362 0.87 7.67 -16.80
N PHE A 363 1.68 6.65 -17.05
CA PHE A 363 2.87 6.78 -17.87
C PHE A 363 2.54 7.04 -19.34
N THR A 364 1.41 6.52 -19.83
CA THR A 364 0.95 6.66 -21.22
C THR A 364 0.29 8.01 -21.51
N ALA A 365 -0.55 8.53 -20.62
CA ALA A 365 -1.38 9.71 -20.91
C ALA A 365 -0.62 11.03 -20.98
N TYR A 366 0.51 11.11 -20.26
CA TYR A 366 1.34 12.31 -20.20
C TYR A 366 2.56 12.20 -21.12
N PRO A 367 2.88 13.26 -21.90
CA PRO A 367 4.05 13.28 -22.77
C PRO A 367 5.34 12.87 -22.04
N VAL A 368 6.28 12.29 -22.78
CA VAL A 368 7.60 11.89 -22.26
C VAL A 368 8.35 13.06 -21.60
N SER A 369 8.15 14.28 -22.10
CA SER A 369 8.74 15.50 -21.53
C SER A 369 8.18 15.89 -20.15
N LYS A 370 7.01 15.36 -19.76
CA LYS A 370 6.44 15.58 -18.43
C LYS A 370 6.97 14.53 -17.46
N LYS A 371 7.68 15.02 -16.44
CA LYS A 371 8.23 14.20 -15.37
C LYS A 371 7.13 13.71 -14.43
N LYS A 372 7.30 12.50 -13.91
CA LYS A 372 6.27 11.72 -13.23
C LYS A 372 6.77 11.25 -11.88
N PHE A 373 5.98 11.46 -10.83
CA PHE A 373 6.16 10.84 -9.52
C PHE A 373 4.92 10.00 -9.23
N ALA A 374 5.09 8.68 -9.13
CA ALA A 374 4.00 7.77 -8.82
C ALA A 374 4.34 6.95 -7.57
N PHE A 375 3.41 6.94 -6.62
CA PHE A 375 3.43 6.00 -5.50
C PHE A 375 2.18 5.12 -5.56
N GLN A 376 2.36 3.85 -5.87
CA GLN A 376 1.33 2.82 -5.86
C GLN A 376 1.56 1.90 -4.66
N PHE A 377 0.53 1.71 -3.83
CA PHE A 377 0.63 0.91 -2.62
C PHE A 377 -0.53 -0.08 -2.52
N HIS A 378 -0.21 -1.36 -2.39
CA HIS A 378 -1.17 -2.45 -2.36
C HIS A 378 -1.26 -3.09 -0.98
N SER A 379 -2.47 -3.17 -0.43
CA SER A 379 -2.79 -3.76 0.86
C SER A 379 -3.84 -4.87 0.76
N ALA A 380 -4.78 -4.77 -0.20
CA ALA A 380 -6.01 -5.56 -0.21
C ALA A 380 -5.80 -7.09 -0.25
N TYR A 381 -4.68 -7.56 -0.80
CA TYR A 381 -4.38 -8.98 -1.03
C TYR A 381 -3.06 -9.43 -0.37
N SER A 382 -2.54 -8.64 0.57
CA SER A 382 -1.33 -8.97 1.34
C SER A 382 -1.47 -8.75 2.86
N HIS A 383 -2.34 -7.84 3.29
CA HIS A 383 -2.48 -7.46 4.70
C HIS A 383 -3.00 -8.62 5.59
N ASP A 384 -4.10 -9.27 5.19
CA ASP A 384 -4.81 -10.27 6.02
C ASP A 384 -4.45 -11.74 5.71
N ASP A 385 -3.78 -11.99 4.58
CA ASP A 385 -3.37 -13.34 4.16
C ASP A 385 -2.01 -13.30 3.48
N ILE A 386 -1.01 -13.87 4.15
CA ILE A 386 0.38 -13.96 3.67
C ILE A 386 0.50 -14.70 2.33
N ASN A 387 -0.46 -15.55 1.97
CA ASN A 387 -0.39 -16.34 0.76
C ASN A 387 -1.08 -15.68 -0.43
N LEU A 388 -2.07 -14.84 -0.18
CA LEU A 388 -2.95 -14.30 -1.22
C LEU A 388 -2.19 -13.41 -2.22
N ILE A 389 -1.04 -12.85 -1.82
CA ILE A 389 -0.14 -12.06 -2.66
C ILE A 389 0.33 -12.77 -3.94
N GLU A 390 0.43 -14.11 -3.91
CA GLU A 390 0.87 -14.91 -5.07
C GLU A 390 -0.06 -14.80 -6.28
N VAL A 391 -1.35 -14.45 -6.09
CA VAL A 391 -2.28 -14.27 -7.21
C VAL A 391 -1.87 -13.14 -8.16
N ALA A 392 -1.02 -12.22 -7.69
CA ALA A 392 -0.54 -11.08 -8.45
C ALA A 392 0.86 -11.28 -9.04
N ASP A 393 1.58 -12.37 -8.74
CA ASP A 393 3.00 -12.56 -9.12
C ASP A 393 3.24 -12.35 -10.63
N LEU A 394 2.48 -13.07 -11.47
CA LEU A 394 2.60 -12.95 -12.92
C LEU A 394 2.09 -11.61 -13.46
N ASP A 395 1.09 -11.01 -12.83
CA ASP A 395 0.55 -9.72 -13.27
C ASP A 395 1.50 -8.57 -12.91
N MET A 396 2.25 -8.66 -11.81
CA MET A 396 3.35 -7.73 -11.50
C MET A 396 4.45 -7.79 -12.55
N VAL A 397 4.82 -8.99 -13.00
CA VAL A 397 5.81 -9.15 -14.09
C VAL A 397 5.31 -8.52 -15.38
N LYS A 398 4.04 -8.74 -15.74
CA LYS A 398 3.44 -8.10 -16.94
C LYS A 398 3.45 -6.58 -16.82
N HIS A 399 3.13 -6.05 -15.64
CA HIS A 399 3.14 -4.62 -15.38
C HIS A 399 4.54 -4.01 -15.59
N LEU A 400 5.58 -4.62 -15.02
CA LEU A 400 6.94 -4.11 -15.22
C LEU A 400 7.46 -4.33 -16.64
N LYS A 401 7.06 -5.40 -17.33
CA LYS A 401 7.35 -5.60 -18.76
C LYS A 401 6.71 -4.52 -19.61
N PHE A 402 5.45 -4.14 -19.35
CA PHE A 402 4.83 -3.00 -20.03
C PHE A 402 5.67 -1.73 -19.87
N LEU A 403 6.16 -1.44 -18.65
CA LEU A 403 7.00 -0.28 -18.39
C LEU A 403 8.37 -0.37 -19.08
N GLN A 404 8.97 -1.57 -19.13
CA GLN A 404 10.25 -1.81 -19.79
C GLN A 404 10.11 -1.69 -21.32
N ASP A 405 9.19 -2.44 -21.92
CA ASP A 405 8.98 -2.56 -23.36
C ASP A 405 8.46 -1.25 -23.96
N GLY A 406 7.66 -0.50 -23.20
CA GLY A 406 7.22 0.86 -23.55
C GLY A 406 8.32 1.92 -23.41
N GLY A 407 9.51 1.56 -22.92
CA GLY A 407 10.63 2.49 -22.71
C GLY A 407 10.44 3.45 -21.53
N PHE A 408 9.40 3.29 -20.72
CA PHE A 408 9.12 4.14 -19.58
C PHE A 408 10.19 4.02 -18.48
N LEU A 409 10.81 2.83 -18.33
CA LEU A 409 11.91 2.63 -17.39
C LEU A 409 13.22 3.32 -17.81
N ASN A 410 13.36 3.78 -19.06
CA ASN A 410 14.59 4.45 -19.50
C ASN A 410 14.84 5.79 -18.80
N ASN A 411 13.83 6.39 -18.19
CA ASN A 411 13.96 7.66 -17.46
C ASN A 411 13.34 7.59 -16.07
N THR A 412 13.25 6.40 -15.47
CA THR A 412 12.55 6.20 -14.19
C THR A 412 13.46 5.54 -13.18
N LEU A 413 13.55 6.14 -11.98
CA LEU A 413 13.99 5.44 -10.78
C LEU A 413 12.81 4.61 -10.29
N LEU A 414 12.88 3.29 -10.46
CA LEU A 414 11.89 2.35 -9.97
C LEU A 414 12.32 1.84 -8.59
N ILE A 415 11.40 1.88 -7.63
CA ILE A 415 11.56 1.31 -6.30
C ILE A 415 10.44 0.28 -6.13
N VAL A 416 10.81 -0.98 -5.89
CA VAL A 416 9.84 -2.03 -5.52
C VAL A 416 10.06 -2.38 -4.05
N MET A 417 9.03 -2.23 -3.23
CA MET A 417 9.19 -2.35 -1.79
C MET A 417 7.98 -2.94 -1.09
N SER A 418 8.20 -3.31 0.18
CA SER A 418 7.16 -3.52 1.16
C SER A 418 7.42 -2.63 2.37
N ASP A 419 6.38 -2.30 3.12
CA ASP A 419 6.48 -1.43 4.29
C ASP A 419 7.05 -2.15 5.54
N HIS A 420 6.58 -3.37 5.79
CA HIS A 420 6.98 -4.28 6.84
C HIS A 420 6.60 -5.71 6.47
N GLY A 421 7.02 -6.71 7.25
CA GLY A 421 6.57 -8.10 7.13
C GLY A 421 5.25 -8.37 7.86
N ASN A 422 4.78 -9.61 7.80
CA ASN A 422 3.42 -9.93 8.25
C ASN A 422 3.23 -9.80 9.77
N ARG A 423 2.13 -9.14 10.19
CA ARG A 423 1.80 -8.89 11.60
C ARG A 423 0.61 -9.68 12.13
N PHE A 424 -0.21 -10.26 11.25
CA PHE A 424 -1.57 -10.74 11.56
C PHE A 424 -1.74 -12.27 11.50
N HIS A 425 -0.63 -13.02 11.55
CA HIS A 425 -0.67 -14.48 11.59
C HIS A 425 0.19 -15.09 12.69
N LYS A 426 -0.09 -16.36 12.98
CA LYS A 426 0.71 -17.25 13.84
C LYS A 426 2.20 -17.28 13.48
N ILE A 427 2.56 -16.86 12.27
CA ILE A 427 3.95 -16.71 11.86
C ILE A 427 4.74 -15.78 12.80
N ARG A 428 4.12 -14.71 13.32
CA ARG A 428 4.77 -13.78 14.27
C ARG A 428 5.00 -14.42 15.66
N GLU A 429 4.42 -15.59 15.93
CA GLU A 429 4.70 -16.35 17.15
C GLU A 429 6.07 -17.04 17.08
N THR A 430 6.57 -17.33 15.87
CA THR A 430 7.90 -17.95 15.66
C THR A 430 9.02 -16.92 15.77
N GLN A 431 10.24 -17.38 16.08
CA GLN A 431 11.40 -16.50 16.15
C GLN A 431 11.72 -15.87 14.78
N GLN A 432 11.67 -16.67 13.71
CA GLN A 432 11.94 -16.17 12.37
C GLN A 432 10.85 -15.18 11.91
N GLY A 433 9.57 -15.42 12.21
CA GLY A 433 8.51 -14.49 11.82
C GLY A 433 8.64 -13.10 12.45
N LYS A 434 9.08 -13.02 13.72
CA LYS A 434 9.39 -11.73 14.39
C LYS A 434 10.54 -10.97 13.71
N LEU A 435 11.50 -11.69 13.14
CA LEU A 435 12.61 -11.08 12.41
C LEU A 435 12.17 -10.67 11.00
N GLU A 436 11.41 -11.53 10.31
CA GLU A 436 10.86 -11.25 8.98
C GLU A 436 9.92 -10.03 8.99
N GLU A 437 9.16 -9.80 10.06
CA GLU A 437 8.34 -8.59 10.23
C GLU A 437 9.16 -7.31 10.02
N ARG A 438 10.41 -7.30 10.47
CA ARG A 438 11.25 -6.11 10.53
C ARG A 438 12.14 -5.92 9.30
N MET A 439 12.13 -6.91 8.41
CA MET A 439 12.97 -6.94 7.22
C MET A 439 12.11 -7.11 5.97
N PRO A 440 11.43 -6.04 5.53
CA PRO A 440 10.65 -6.06 4.30
C PRO A 440 11.54 -6.16 3.06
N PHE A 441 10.93 -6.47 1.92
CA PHE A 441 11.59 -6.42 0.63
C PHE A 441 11.78 -4.96 0.21
N VAL A 442 12.97 -4.56 -0.24
CA VAL A 442 13.20 -3.28 -0.92
C VAL A 442 14.23 -3.50 -2.02
N SER A 443 13.93 -3.01 -3.22
CA SER A 443 14.88 -2.98 -4.33
C SER A 443 14.84 -1.65 -5.07
N ILE A 444 16.02 -1.22 -5.53
CA ILE A 444 16.24 0.03 -6.24
C ILE A 444 16.71 -0.27 -7.65
N ILE A 445 16.06 0.34 -8.64
CA ILE A 445 16.32 0.15 -10.06
C ILE A 445 16.47 1.52 -10.74
N PRO A 446 17.68 2.06 -10.82
CA PRO A 446 17.98 3.21 -11.67
C PRO A 446 17.83 2.85 -13.17
N PRO A 447 17.64 3.83 -14.07
CA PRO A 447 17.55 3.54 -15.50
C PRO A 447 18.87 2.99 -16.07
N PRO A 448 18.85 2.27 -17.21
CA PRO A 448 20.05 1.58 -17.74
C PRO A 448 21.27 2.48 -18.00
N TRP A 449 21.06 3.77 -18.29
CA TRP A 449 22.15 4.72 -18.51
C TRP A 449 22.79 5.25 -17.22
N PHE A 450 22.13 5.08 -16.07
CA PHE A 450 22.54 5.69 -14.80
C PHE A 450 23.93 5.24 -14.37
N SER A 451 24.24 3.95 -14.50
CA SER A 451 25.55 3.39 -14.14
C SER A 451 26.71 3.96 -14.96
N LYS A 452 26.45 4.36 -16.21
CA LYS A 452 27.45 4.99 -17.08
C LYS A 452 27.67 6.46 -16.72
N LYS A 453 26.59 7.17 -16.37
CA LYS A 453 26.64 8.61 -16.05
C LYS A 453 27.10 8.87 -14.61
N TYR A 454 26.71 8.03 -13.67
CA TYR A 454 26.98 8.15 -12.23
C TYR A 454 27.55 6.83 -11.67
N PRO A 455 28.75 6.39 -12.12
CA PRO A 455 29.32 5.11 -11.73
C PRO A 455 29.58 5.01 -10.21
N GLU A 456 30.02 6.09 -9.57
CA GLU A 456 30.25 6.12 -8.12
C GLU A 456 28.94 5.95 -7.33
N ALA A 457 27.86 6.62 -7.75
CA ALA A 457 26.55 6.46 -7.12
C ALA A 457 26.02 5.03 -7.25
N MET A 458 26.24 4.41 -8.42
CA MET A 458 25.86 3.02 -8.64
C MET A 458 26.69 2.04 -7.80
N ASN A 459 28.00 2.28 -7.66
CA ASN A 459 28.87 1.49 -6.80
C ASN A 459 28.47 1.62 -5.32
N ASN A 460 28.16 2.83 -4.86
CA ASN A 460 27.65 3.07 -3.51
C ASN A 460 26.33 2.34 -3.28
N LEU A 461 25.39 2.42 -4.23
CA LEU A 461 24.13 1.69 -4.16
C LEU A 461 24.35 0.17 -4.01
N GLN A 462 25.29 -0.40 -4.79
CA GLN A 462 25.65 -1.83 -4.68
C GLN A 462 26.26 -2.19 -3.33
N LYS A 463 27.15 -1.35 -2.77
CA LYS A 463 27.64 -1.55 -1.40
C LYS A 463 26.51 -1.47 -0.38
N ASN A 464 25.62 -0.50 -0.53
CA ASN A 464 24.49 -0.24 0.36
C ASN A 464 23.48 -1.39 0.40
N ALA A 465 23.46 -2.27 -0.61
CA ALA A 465 22.70 -3.51 -0.59
C ALA A 465 22.96 -4.35 0.68
N HIS A 466 24.19 -4.27 1.21
CA HIS A 466 24.62 -4.99 2.40
C HIS A 466 24.93 -4.05 3.58
N ARG A 467 24.28 -2.87 3.62
CA ARG A 467 24.38 -1.91 4.72
C ARG A 467 23.02 -1.73 5.39
N LEU A 468 23.04 -1.39 6.68
CA LEU A 468 21.86 -1.02 7.42
C LEU A 468 21.21 0.18 6.74
N THR A 469 20.02 0.01 6.16
CA THR A 469 19.23 1.07 5.48
C THR A 469 17.82 1.10 6.03
N THR A 470 17.13 2.22 5.89
CA THR A 470 15.83 2.49 6.51
C THR A 470 14.93 3.32 5.60
N PRO A 471 13.63 3.48 5.91
CA PRO A 471 12.76 4.42 5.21
C PRO A 471 13.34 5.85 5.05
N PHE A 472 14.10 6.32 6.04
CA PHE A 472 14.72 7.65 6.00
C PHE A 472 15.75 7.80 4.88
N ASP A 473 16.46 6.72 4.55
CA ASP A 473 17.45 6.69 3.48
C ASP A 473 16.77 6.72 2.10
N ILE A 474 15.60 6.07 1.97
CA ILE A 474 14.76 6.19 0.77
C ILE A 474 14.30 7.65 0.59
N HIS A 475 13.85 8.31 1.67
CA HIS A 475 13.45 9.72 1.61
C HIS A 475 14.58 10.62 1.09
N GLU A 476 15.79 10.47 1.64
CA GLU A 476 16.97 11.26 1.22
C GLU A 476 17.40 10.96 -0.22
N THR A 477 17.23 9.70 -0.66
CA THR A 477 17.45 9.32 -2.06
C THR A 477 16.47 10.02 -3.00
N LEU A 478 15.19 10.11 -2.61
CA LEU A 478 14.18 10.83 -3.39
C LEU A 478 14.47 12.34 -3.45
N LEU A 479 15.01 12.94 -2.40
CA LEU A 479 15.49 14.34 -2.45
C LEU A 479 16.72 14.47 -3.36
N SER A 480 17.63 13.51 -3.33
CA SER A 480 18.83 13.49 -4.19
C SER A 480 18.49 13.42 -5.69
N VAL A 481 17.35 12.86 -6.07
CA VAL A 481 16.87 12.88 -7.47
C VAL A 481 16.58 14.31 -7.94
N LEU A 482 16.03 15.16 -7.06
CA LEU A 482 15.73 16.57 -7.32
C LEU A 482 16.97 17.47 -7.18
N HIS A 483 17.92 17.08 -6.32
CA HIS A 483 19.14 17.85 -6.04
C HIS A 483 20.35 16.93 -6.00
N PHE A 484 20.81 16.47 -7.17
CA PHE A 484 21.90 15.51 -7.22
C PHE A 484 23.21 16.19 -6.85
N GLN A 485 23.97 15.54 -5.97
CA GLN A 485 25.30 15.95 -5.56
C GLN A 485 26.30 14.85 -5.91
N ASN A 486 27.58 15.20 -5.92
CA ASN A 486 28.63 14.20 -6.09
C ASN A 486 28.53 13.17 -4.95
N PRO A 487 28.54 11.88 -5.27
CA PRO A 487 28.52 10.81 -4.27
C PRO A 487 29.65 10.98 -3.25
N LYS A 488 29.34 10.69 -1.98
CA LYS A 488 30.29 10.82 -0.87
C LYS A 488 30.07 9.73 0.17
N MET A 489 30.99 9.66 1.14
CA MET A 489 30.78 8.88 2.35
C MET A 489 29.69 9.55 3.20
N GLY A 490 28.70 8.78 3.62
CA GLY A 490 27.64 9.25 4.49
C GLY A 490 28.15 9.64 5.88
N ASN A 491 27.49 10.61 6.52
CA ASN A 491 27.79 10.97 7.92
C ASN A 491 26.82 10.24 8.85
N VAL A 492 27.32 9.39 9.74
CA VAL A 492 26.52 8.65 10.74
C VAL A 492 25.82 9.53 11.77
N GLU A 493 26.20 10.81 11.89
CA GLU A 493 25.49 11.80 12.70
C GLU A 493 24.15 12.22 12.05
N LYS A 494 24.00 12.00 10.74
CA LYS A 494 22.74 12.20 10.04
C LYS A 494 21.94 10.91 10.04
N ARG A 495 20.68 11.01 10.46
CA ARG A 495 19.74 9.88 10.43
C ARG A 495 19.51 9.32 9.02
N SER A 496 19.35 10.22 8.06
CA SER A 496 19.08 9.90 6.67
C SER A 496 20.35 10.03 5.83
N ILE A 497 20.65 9.02 5.04
CA ILE A 497 21.76 9.00 4.07
C ILE A 497 21.19 8.57 2.72
N SER A 498 21.47 9.32 1.66
CA SER A 498 21.07 8.94 0.30
C SER A 498 21.68 7.60 -0.07
N LEU A 499 20.93 6.74 -0.75
CA LEU A 499 21.43 5.46 -1.26
C LEU A 499 22.44 5.63 -2.41
N PHE A 500 22.59 6.86 -2.93
CA PHE A 500 23.66 7.23 -3.87
C PHE A 500 24.97 7.62 -3.18
N ASP A 501 24.93 7.89 -1.87
CA ASP A 501 26.11 8.03 -1.01
C ASP A 501 26.47 6.68 -0.38
N GLU A 502 27.72 6.47 0.04
CA GLU A 502 28.12 5.23 0.71
C GLU A 502 27.65 5.26 2.17
N VAL A 503 26.73 4.37 2.54
CA VAL A 503 26.27 4.21 3.93
C VAL A 503 27.41 3.54 4.74
N PRO A 504 27.89 4.17 5.83
CA PRO A 504 29.00 3.64 6.62
C PRO A 504 28.71 2.23 7.21
N GLU A 505 29.73 1.36 7.23
CA GLU A 505 29.64 -0.02 7.77
C GLU A 505 29.28 -0.03 9.26
N GLU A 506 29.79 0.96 9.97
CA GLU A 506 29.72 1.11 11.41
C GLU A 506 28.41 1.75 11.90
N ARG A 507 27.45 2.06 10.99
CA ARG A 507 26.19 2.72 11.35
C ARG A 507 25.38 1.86 12.33
N ALA A 508 25.12 2.39 13.52
CA ALA A 508 24.36 1.72 14.58
C ALA A 508 22.83 1.93 14.43
N CYS A 509 22.02 1.07 15.07
CA CYS A 509 20.55 1.17 15.00
C CYS A 509 20.03 2.56 15.41
N GLN A 510 20.59 3.13 16.50
CA GLN A 510 20.18 4.44 17.02
C GLN A 510 20.46 5.58 16.02
N GLN A 511 21.60 5.52 15.33
CA GLN A 511 21.96 6.50 14.29
C GLN A 511 21.01 6.40 13.09
N ALA A 512 20.59 5.18 12.75
CA ALA A 512 19.58 4.92 11.70
C ALA A 512 18.14 5.26 12.13
N GLY A 513 17.92 5.68 13.39
CA GLY A 513 16.58 6.00 13.92
C GLY A 513 15.70 4.77 14.16
N ILE A 514 16.29 3.59 14.33
CA ILE A 514 15.57 2.34 14.63
C ILE A 514 15.31 2.29 16.16
N GLU A 515 14.04 2.23 16.55
CA GLU A 515 13.64 2.08 17.94
C GLU A 515 14.00 0.69 18.50
N PRO A 516 14.36 0.57 19.79
CA PRO A 516 14.48 -0.73 20.47
C PRO A 516 13.15 -1.49 20.42
N HIS A 517 13.18 -2.77 20.05
CA HIS A 517 11.98 -3.56 19.76
C HIS A 517 12.08 -5.02 20.15
#